data_AF-A0AAQ1KDU4-F1
#
_entry.id   AF-A0AAQ1KDU4-F1
#
_cell.length_a   1.000
_cell.length_b   1.000
_cell.length_c   1.000
_cell.angle_alpha   90.00
_cell.angle_beta   90.00
_cell.angle_gamma   90.00
#
_symmetry.space_group_name_H-M   'P 1'
#
loop_
_entity.id
_entity.type
_entity.pdbx_description
1 polymer ?
#
loop_
_entity_poly.entity_id
_entity_poly.type
_entity_poly.pdbx_seq_one_letter_code
_entity_poly.pdbx_strand_id
1 'polypeptide(L)' 'MQAFRQELILREGDRFVLADGTELIVRRIRAGRVSLGVVEQREQAERHGWLHWPLRPALLRGR' A
#
# COMPACT_ATOMS: atom_id res chain seq x y z
N MET A 1 -18.24 -20.55 13.97
CA MET A 1 -17.21 -19.52 13.73
C MET A 1 -17.23 -18.55 14.89
N GLN A 2 -16.16 -18.49 15.69
CA GLN A 2 -16.02 -17.52 16.78
C GLN A 2 -15.58 -16.18 16.17
N ALA A 3 -16.30 -15.10 16.46
CA ALA A 3 -15.90 -13.77 15.98
C ALA A 3 -14.70 -13.29 16.81
N PHE A 4 -13.57 -13.04 16.16
CA PHE A 4 -12.43 -12.39 16.78
C PHE A 4 -12.73 -10.89 16.90
N ARG A 5 -12.76 -10.37 18.11
CA ARG A 5 -12.94 -8.94 18.39
C ARG A 5 -11.64 -8.39 18.94
N GLN A 6 -11.05 -7.46 18.20
CA GLN A 6 -9.90 -6.67 18.64
C GLN A 6 -10.34 -5.24 18.90
N GLU A 7 -9.93 -4.69 20.03
CA GLU A 7 -10.15 -3.28 20.36
C GLU A 7 -8.87 -2.49 20.05
N LEU A 8 -9.04 -1.38 19.34
CA LEU A 8 -7.94 -0.53 18.88
C LEU A 8 -8.24 0.91 19.27
N ILE A 9 -7.22 1.61 19.76
CA ILE A 9 -7.27 3.06 19.97
C ILE A 9 -6.83 3.72 18.67
N LEU A 10 -7.72 4.51 18.06
CA LEU A 10 -7.46 5.16 16.78
C LEU A 10 -7.09 6.63 16.97
N ARG A 11 -6.12 7.10 16.19
CA ARG A 11 -5.73 8.51 16.04
C ARG A 11 -5.79 8.90 14.57
N GLU A 12 -6.10 10.17 14.30
CA GLU A 12 -6.00 10.69 12.94
C GLU A 12 -4.56 10.54 12.42
N GLY A 13 -4.42 10.03 11.21
CA GLY A 13 -3.14 9.70 10.60
C GLY A 13 -2.68 8.26 10.78
N ASP A 14 -3.31 7.48 11.67
CA ASP A 14 -2.97 6.06 11.85
C ASP A 14 -3.17 5.26 10.57
N ARG A 15 -2.30 4.26 10.39
CA ARG A 15 -2.29 3.35 9.24
C ARG A 15 -2.33 1.91 9.71
N PHE A 16 -3.21 1.12 9.12
CA PHE A 16 -3.40 -0.29 9.42
C PHE A 16 -3.32 -1.09 8.15
N VAL A 17 -2.71 -2.27 8.20
CA VAL A 17 -2.67 -3.20 7.07
C VAL A 17 -3.50 -4.42 7.45
N LEU A 18 -4.49 -4.75 6.62
CA LEU A 18 -5.31 -5.94 6.77
C LEU A 18 -4.55 -7.18 6.27
N ALA A 19 -5.05 -8.35 6.62
CA ALA A 19 -4.42 -9.62 6.22
C ALA A 19 -4.35 -9.82 4.69
N ASP A 20 -5.23 -9.16 3.94
CA ASP A 20 -5.25 -9.17 2.46
C ASP A 20 -4.31 -8.12 1.83
N GLY A 21 -3.54 -7.39 2.65
CA GLY A 21 -2.61 -6.35 2.19
C GLY A 21 -3.26 -4.98 1.96
N THR A 22 -4.57 -4.83 2.18
CA THR A 22 -5.26 -3.54 2.10
C THR A 22 -4.80 -2.60 3.21
N GLU A 23 -4.44 -1.37 2.85
CA GLU A 23 -4.07 -0.33 3.80
C GLU A 23 -5.29 0.56 4.13
N LEU A 24 -5.56 0.72 5.42
CA LEU A 24 -6.56 1.63 5.95
C LEU A 24 -5.88 2.82 6.61
N ILE A 25 -6.33 4.03 6.28
CA ILE A 25 -5.79 5.28 6.82
C ILE A 25 -6.89 6.02 7.56
N VAL A 26 -6.69 6.32 8.83
CA VAL A 26 -7.62 7.14 9.62
C VAL A 26 -7.48 8.59 9.17
N ARG A 27 -8.49 9.12 8.50
CA ARG A 27 -8.46 10.47 7.95
C ARG A 27 -8.97 11.51 8.93
N ARG A 28 -10.11 11.23 9.57
CA ARG A 28 -10.77 12.18 10.46
C ARG A 28 -11.62 11.45 11.50
N ILE A 29 -11.60 11.94 12.73
CA ILE A 29 -12.42 11.46 13.84
C ILE A 29 -13.27 12.63 14.33
N ARG A 30 -14.59 12.54 14.19
CA ARG A 30 -15.52 13.55 14.70
C ARG A 30 -16.80 12.94 15.21
N ALA A 31 -17.23 13.37 16.40
CA ALA A 31 -18.51 12.98 17.00
C ALA A 31 -18.74 11.45 17.01
N GLY A 32 -17.70 10.68 17.38
CA GLY A 32 -17.76 9.21 17.41
C GLY A 32 -17.76 8.53 16.04
N ARG A 33 -17.66 9.29 14.94
CA ARG A 33 -17.52 8.77 13.57
C ARG A 33 -16.08 8.84 13.11
N VAL A 34 -15.62 7.78 12.47
CA VAL A 34 -14.28 7.68 11.90
C VAL A 34 -14.40 7.63 10.38
N SER A 35 -13.71 8.54 9.69
CA SER A 35 -13.53 8.50 8.24
C SER A 35 -12.26 7.73 7.92
N LEU A 36 -12.40 6.64 7.16
CA LEU A 36 -11.30 5.79 6.74
C LEU A 36 -11.05 5.97 5.24
N GLY A 37 -9.79 6.16 4.86
CA GLY A 37 -9.36 5.97 3.48
C GLY A 37 -8.93 4.53 3.29
N VAL A 38 -9.40 3.90 2.21
CA VAL A 38 -9.01 2.54 1.82
C VAL A 38 -8.06 2.64 0.64
N VAL A 39 -6.90 2.01 0.75
CA VAL A 39 -5.94 1.85 -0.33
C VAL A 39 -5.80 0.35 -0.56
N GLU A 40 -6.50 -0.14 -1.58
CA GLU A 40 -6.31 -1.50 -2.07
C GLU A 40 -4.93 -1.58 -2.72
N GLN A 41 -4.02 -2.36 -2.13
CA GLN A 41 -2.87 -2.81 -2.88
C GLN A 41 -3.36 -3.84 -3.91
N ARG A 42 -3.91 -3.37 -5.03
CA ARG A 42 -3.90 -4.17 -6.24
C ARG A 42 -2.43 -4.45 -6.51
N GLU A 43 -2.06 -5.73 -6.58
CA GLU A 43 -0.75 -6.18 -7.01
C GLU A 43 -0.23 -5.20 -8.08
N GLN A 44 0.72 -4.35 -7.69
CA GLN A 44 1.60 -3.79 -8.69
C GLN A 44 2.21 -5.04 -9.29
N ALA A 45 1.81 -5.38 -10.51
CA ALA A 45 2.54 -6.33 -11.30
C ALA A 45 3.93 -5.70 -11.50
N GLU A 46 4.80 -5.90 -10.52
CA GLU A 46 6.21 -5.60 -10.60
C GLU A 46 6.72 -6.49 -11.72
N ARG A 47 6.72 -5.94 -12.93
CA ARG A 47 7.57 -6.43 -14.00
C ARG A 47 9.00 -6.17 -13.54
N HIS A 48 9.50 -7.05 -12.70
CA HIS A 48 10.92 -7.20 -12.41
C HIS A 48 11.60 -7.66 -13.70
N GLY A 49 11.90 -6.71 -14.57
CA GLY A 49 12.87 -6.90 -15.63
C GLY A 49 14.26 -6.80 -15.02
N TRP A 50 15.04 -7.88 -15.11
CA TRP A 50 16.46 -7.81 -14.79
C TRP A 50 17.15 -6.91 -15.79
N LEU A 51 17.55 -5.73 -15.35
CA LEU A 51 18.42 -4.85 -16.13
C LEU A 51 19.86 -5.23 -15.78
N HIS A 52 20.53 -5.93 -16.69
CA HIS A 52 21.95 -6.27 -16.49
C HIS A 52 22.80 -5.00 -16.44
N TRP A 53 23.50 -4.80 -15.32
CA TRP A 53 24.50 -3.76 -15.13
C TRP A 53 25.91 -4.29 -15.49
N PRO A 54 26.78 -3.50 -16.14
CA PRO A 54 26.55 -2.13 -16.60
C PRO A 54 25.70 -2.07 -17.88
N LEU A 55 24.80 -1.08 -17.92
CA LEU A 55 24.11 -0.68 -19.13
C LEU A 55 25.15 -0.25 -20.17
N ARG A 56 25.47 -1.13 -21.13
CA ARG A 56 26.38 -0.78 -22.22
C ARG A 56 25.75 0.36 -23.04
N PRO A 57 26.43 1.50 -23.26
CA PRO A 57 25.89 2.65 -24.03
C PRO A 57 25.73 2.41 -25.54
N ALA A 58 25.76 1.16 -26.01
CA ALA A 58 25.96 0.84 -27.42
C ALA A 58 24.75 1.16 -28.33
N LEU A 59 23.59 1.55 -27.77
CA LEU A 59 22.38 1.84 -28.54
C LEU A 59 22.19 3.32 -28.93
N LEU A 60 23.15 4.20 -28.63
CA LEU A 60 23.09 5.62 -29.02
C LEU A 60 23.96 5.99 -30.23
N ARG A 61 24.51 5.02 -30.97
CA ARG A 61 25.12 5.29 -32.28
C ARG A 61 24.67 4.26 -33.32
N GLY A 62 23.77 4.72 -34.18
CA GLY A 62 23.34 4.02 -35.38
C GLY A 62 22.50 4.95 -36.25
N ARG A 63 23.18 5.87 -36.95
CA ARG A 63 22.71 6.49 -38.18
C ARG A 63 23.62 6.03 -39.29
#